data_AF-A0A9E2ESY9-F1
#
_entry.id   AF-A0A9E2ESY9-F1
#
_cell.length_a   1.000
_cell.length_b   1.000
_cell.length_c   1.000
_cell.angle_alpha   90.00
_cell.angle_beta   90.00
_cell.angle_gamma   90.00
#
_symmetry.space_group_name_H-M   'P 1'
#
loop_
_entity.id
_entity.type
_entity.pdbx_description
1 polymer ?
#
loop_
_entity_poly.entity_id
_entity_poly.type
_entity_poly.pdbx_seq_one_letter_code
_entity_poly.pdbx_strand_id
1 'polypeptide(L)' 'ASLGALADFQVSRDFRIGYAYEYYVSEIRPYFGGTHEVLLIFEAFNERRKKSPRYF' A
#
# COMPACT_ATOMS: atom_id res chain seq x y z
N ALA A 1 7.25 19.16 10.25
CA ALA A 1 7.66 18.34 9.08
C ALA A 1 7.57 16.87 9.46
N SER A 2 7.11 15.99 8.55
CA SER A 2 7.13 14.53 8.71
C SER A 2 7.91 13.89 7.57
N LEU A 3 8.54 12.75 7.84
CA LEU A 3 9.24 11.93 6.88
C LEU A 3 8.49 10.61 6.77
N GLY A 4 7.92 10.33 5.60
CA GLY A 4 7.21 9.08 5.32
C GLY A 4 8.03 8.16 4.42
N ALA A 5 7.98 6.87 4.68
CA ALA A 5 8.46 5.81 3.79
C ALA A 5 7.29 4.87 3.47
N LEU A 6 7.10 4.57 2.19
CA LEU A 6 6.08 3.64 1.70
C LEU A 6 6.79 2.55 0.90
N ALA A 7 6.51 1.30 1.24
CA ALA A 7 6.99 0.14 0.51
C ALA A 7 5.78 -0.71 0.11
N ASP A 8 5.71 -1.08 -1.15
CA ASP A 8 4.60 -1.87 -1.66
C ASP A 8 5.12 -3.03 -2.50
N PHE A 9 4.62 -4.23 -2.19
CA PHE A 9 5.06 -5.49 -2.76
C PHE A 9 3.87 -6.24 -3.36
N GLN A 10 3.88 -6.37 -4.68
CA GLN A 10 2.95 -7.25 -5.40
C GLN A 10 3.48 -8.69 -5.35
N VAL A 11 3.03 -9.47 -4.37
CA VAL A 11 3.46 -10.86 -4.17
C VAL A 11 2.90 -11.79 -5.25
N SER A 12 1.68 -11.54 -5.71
CA SER A 12 1.02 -12.30 -6.78
C SER A 12 0.00 -11.42 -7.48
N ARG A 13 -0.55 -11.82 -8.64
CA ARG A 13 -1.55 -11.00 -9.37
C ARG A 13 -2.77 -10.62 -8.53
N ASP A 14 -3.04 -11.42 -7.52
CA ASP A 14 -4.23 -11.35 -6.67
C ASP A 14 -3.89 -10.99 -5.22
N PHE A 15 -2.61 -10.78 -4.91
CA PHE A 15 -2.16 -10.52 -3.55
C PHE A 15 -1.07 -9.46 -3.51
N ARG A 16 -1.33 -8.42 -2.73
CA ARG A 16 -0.49 -7.24 -2.57
C ARG A 16 -0.35 -6.90 -1.09
N ILE A 17 0.88 -6.63 -0.69
CA ILE A 17 1.22 -6.24 0.68
C ILE A 17 1.90 -4.88 0.61
N GLY A 18 1.34 -3.91 1.30
CA GLY A 18 1.92 -2.59 1.50
C GLY A 18 2.37 -2.42 2.95
N TYR A 19 3.42 -1.63 3.15
CA TYR A 19 3.89 -1.21 4.46
C TYR A 19 4.23 0.28 4.40
N ALA A 20 3.65 1.04 5.31
CA ALA A 20 3.80 2.47 5.41
C ALA A 20 4.37 2.83 6.79
N TYR A 21 5.40 3.65 6.80
CA TYR A 21 6.05 4.14 8.01
C TYR A 21 6.08 5.66 7.97
N GLU A 22 5.42 6.30 8.93
CA GLU A 22 5.45 7.74 9.06
C GLU A 22 6.20 8.15 10.33
N TYR A 23 7.24 8.98 10.15
CA TYR A 23 8.07 9.50 11.23
C TYR A 23 7.93 11.01 11.34
N TYR A 24 7.38 11.47 12.46
CA TYR A 24 7.22 12.91 12.72
C TYR A 24 8.56 13.53 13.14
N VAL A 25 9.04 14.51 12.36
CA VAL A 25 10.32 15.22 12.61
C VAL A 25 10.09 16.47 13.49
N SER A 26 8.86 16.93 13.65
CA SER A 26 8.50 18.14 14.44
C SER A 26 8.76 17.99 15.95
N GLU A 27 8.95 19.13 16.62
CA GLU A 27 9.23 19.27 18.08
C GLU A 27 8.16 18.69 19.03
N ILE A 28 7.02 18.23 18.49
CA ILE A 28 5.93 17.57 19.23
C ILE A 28 6.16 16.06 19.43
N ARG A 29 7.40 15.60 19.17
CA ARG A 29 7.93 14.24 19.37
C ARG A 29 7.47 13.50 20.64
N PRO A 30 7.34 14.11 21.84
CA PRO A 30 6.96 13.33 23.02
C PRO A 30 5.49 12.90 23.05
N TYR A 31 4.63 13.43 22.17
CA TYR A 31 3.18 13.16 22.21
C TYR A 31 2.70 12.17 21.15
N PHE A 32 3.43 12.00 20.05
CA PHE A 32 3.05 11.12 18.95
C PHE A 32 4.24 10.23 18.58
N GLY A 33 4.18 8.94 18.96
CA GLY A 33 5.10 7.92 18.46
C GLY A 33 4.89 7.70 16.95
N GLY A 34 5.94 7.32 16.23
CA GLY A 34 5.85 7.04 14.79
C GLY A 34 4.79 5.99 14.47
N THR A 35 4.11 6.15 13.33
CA THR A 35 2.99 5.29 12.93
C THR A 35 3.49 4.18 12.00
N HIS A 36 3.15 2.93 12.34
CA HIS A 36 3.44 1.73 11.54
C HIS A 36 2.13 1.21 10.96
N GLU A 37 1.91 1.43 9.67
CA GLU A 37 0.70 0.99 8.99
C GLU A 37 1.02 -0.17 8.04
N VAL A 38 0.24 -1.24 8.12
CA VAL A 38 0.36 -2.40 7.24
C VAL A 38 -0.89 -2.47 6.39
N LEU A 39 -0.70 -2.54 5.07
CA LEU A 39 -1.77 -2.66 4.10
C LEU A 39 -1.78 -4.07 3.52
N LEU A 40 -2.91 -4.76 3.59
CA LEU A 40 -3.08 -6.09 3.00
C LEU A 40 -4.23 -6.05 2.01
N ILE A 41 -3.95 -6.41 0.76
CA ILE A 41 -4.92 -6.44 -0.33
C ILE A 41 -4.92 -7.84 -0.93
N PHE A 42 -6.06 -8.50 -0.87
CA PHE A 42 -6.29 -9.83 -1.45
C PHE A 42 -7.50 -9.80 -2.37
N GLU A 43 -7.33 -10.25 -3.61
CA GLU A 43 -8.34 -10.25 -4.66
C GLU A 43 -8.74 -11.71 -4.99
N ALA A 44 -9.66 -12.28 -4.21
CA ALA A 44 -10.03 -13.69 -4.28
C ALA A 44 -10.67 -14.14 -5.62
N PHE A 45 -11.28 -13.22 -6.36
CA PHE A 45 -12.04 -13.49 -7.58
C PHE A 45 -11.59 -12.57 -8.71
N ASN A 46 -10.34 -12.72 -9.15
CA ASN A 46 -9.82 -11.99 -10.30
C ASN A 46 -10.26 -12.67 -11.61
N GLU A 47 -11.57 -12.66 -11.86
CA GLU A 47 -12.12 -13.10 -13.14
C GLU A 47 -11.74 -12.05 -14.17
N ARG A 48 -10.52 -12.16 -14.73
CA ARG A 48 -9.99 -11.30 -15.78
C ARG A 48 -10.79 -11.48 -17.07
N ARG A 49 -12.03 -11.01 -17.07
CA ARG A 49 -12.89 -10.90 -18.24
C ARG A 49 -12.53 -9.64 -19.03
N LYS A 50 -11.24 -9.39 -19.27
CA LYS A 50 -10.81 -8.38 -20.25
C LYS A 50 -10.85 -9.01 -21.65
N LYS A 51 -12.05 -9.30 -22.15
CA LYS A 51 -12.28 -9.27 -23.59
C LYS A 51 -12.52 -7.81 -23.95
N SER A 52 -11.49 -7.10 -24.40
CA SER A 52 -11.72 -6.01 -25.35
C SER A 52 -11.72 -6.71 -26.71
N PRO A 53 -12.88 -6.99 -27.32
CA PRO A 53 -12.90 -7.48 -28.68
C PRO A 53 -12.64 -6.25 -29.56
N ARG A 54 -11.38 -5.89 -29.73
CA ARG A 54 -11.03 -4.89 -30.75
C ARG A 54 -10.98 -5.62 -32.08
N TYR A 55 -12.13 -5.67 -32.74
CA TYR A 55 -12.21 -5.77 -34.19
C TYR A 55 -11.81 -4.40 -34.76
N PHE A 56 -10.65 -4.33 -35.40
CA PHE A 56 -10.37 -3.40 -36.50
C PHE A 56 -9.37 -4.09 -37.43
#